data_AF-A0A939YZR9-F1
#
_entry.id   AF-A0A939YZR9-F1
#
_cell.length_a   1.000
_cell.length_b   1.000
_cell.length_c   1.000
_cell.angle_alpha   90.00
_cell.angle_beta   90.00
_cell.angle_gamma   90.00
#
_symmetry.space_group_name_H-M   'P 1'
#
loop_
_entity.id
_entity.type
_entity.pdbx_description
1 polymer ?
#
loop_
_entity_poly.entity_id
_entity_poly.type
_entity_poly.pdbx_seq_one_letter_code
_entity_poly.pdbx_strand_id
1 'polypeptide(L)'
;MAGIDMTGWPALSDEARLTVLECVDTLAREAEKRGRSPDDVIEAAGPFGRAFGQYRGSAFRARVSRHEAASGAQVFLIEPPIGCSLCLIGTDDAIVMIDSGFACCREELTDAVRAALPDFDARRKVMLLTHADIDHSGLGDLADEIWMSRKCADGFACEAHGGPNLRERDVIQGAYERMIKRLSGYVTPPIQKMRAIGGTPQRYEQPLTRIGDVAVGGLRFEAWEGRGGHAAGECVFLERTQRIAFTGDVFCNLKALTPEQAAFNALSPRLLGSVDDDKAVAGEERKAVFRLLGEGTWQVFGGHGGVKLWEG
;
A
#
# COMPACT_ATOMS: atom_id res chain seq x y z
N MET A 1 28.20 -7.73 -12.21
CA MET A 1 26.83 -7.31 -12.57
C MET A 1 26.86 -6.45 -13.82
N ALA A 2 26.87 -7.07 -15.00
CA ALA A 2 26.71 -6.37 -16.28
C ALA A 2 25.35 -6.80 -16.84
N GLY A 3 24.40 -5.89 -17.02
CA GLY A 3 23.11 -6.22 -17.64
C GLY A 3 21.92 -5.33 -17.30
N ILE A 4 21.91 -4.61 -16.17
CA ILE A 4 20.76 -3.75 -15.80
C ILE A 4 20.91 -2.38 -16.46
N ASP A 5 19.99 -2.02 -17.34
CA ASP A 5 19.86 -0.66 -17.85
C ASP A 5 19.22 0.25 -16.79
N MET A 6 20.07 1.09 -16.19
CA MET A 6 19.68 2.08 -15.18
C MET A 6 19.33 3.46 -15.79
N THR A 7 19.24 3.57 -17.11
CA THR A 7 18.84 4.82 -17.76
C THR A 7 17.46 5.25 -17.28
N GLY A 8 17.30 6.53 -16.90
CA GLY A 8 16.02 7.08 -16.43
C GLY A 8 15.61 6.66 -15.01
N TRP A 9 16.51 6.02 -14.26
CA TRP A 9 16.33 5.83 -12.81
C TRP A 9 16.40 7.19 -12.08
N PRO A 10 15.82 7.28 -10.87
CA PRO A 10 16.01 8.46 -10.02
C PRO A 10 17.50 8.70 -9.73
N ALA A 11 17.84 9.95 -9.37
CA ALA A 11 19.19 10.27 -8.93
C ALA A 11 19.50 9.57 -7.60
N LEU A 12 20.41 8.59 -7.63
CA LEU A 12 20.83 7.82 -6.47
C LEU A 12 22.27 8.20 -6.08
N SER A 13 22.58 8.19 -4.78
CA SER A 13 23.96 8.18 -4.33
C SER A 13 24.66 6.88 -4.73
N ASP A 14 26.00 6.86 -4.74
CA ASP A 14 26.76 5.65 -5.06
C ASP A 14 26.41 4.49 -4.11
N GLU A 15 26.22 4.78 -2.82
CA GLU A 15 25.79 3.81 -1.81
C GLU A 15 24.39 3.26 -2.09
N ALA A 16 23.42 4.14 -2.41
CA ALA A 16 22.06 3.74 -2.74
C ALA A 16 22.02 2.88 -4.01
N ARG A 17 22.81 3.25 -5.02
CA ARG A 17 22.96 2.48 -6.26
C ARG A 17 23.54 1.10 -6.01
N LEU A 18 24.60 1.00 -5.20
CA LEU A 18 25.19 -0.28 -4.83
C LEU A 18 24.18 -1.15 -4.08
N THR A 19 23.45 -0.57 -3.12
CA THR A 19 22.39 -1.27 -2.36
C THR A 19 21.33 -1.87 -3.30
N VAL A 20 20.86 -1.10 -4.28
CA VAL A 20 19.85 -1.59 -5.24
C VAL A 20 20.41 -2.75 -6.07
N LEU A 21 21.64 -2.64 -6.55
CA LEU A 21 22.28 -3.71 -7.32
C LEU A 21 22.43 -4.99 -6.48
N GLU A 22 22.87 -4.89 -5.23
CA GLU A 22 22.95 -6.05 -4.31
C GLU A 22 21.58 -6.70 -4.06
N CYS A 23 20.53 -5.89 -3.95
CA CYS A 23 19.16 -6.39 -3.82
C CYS A 23 18.71 -7.15 -5.08
N VAL A 24 19.00 -6.62 -6.28
CA VAL A 24 18.67 -7.32 -7.54
C VAL A 24 19.46 -8.62 -7.67
N ASP A 25 20.74 -8.64 -7.30
CA ASP A 25 21.55 -9.88 -7.27
C ASP A 25 20.93 -10.92 -6.32
N THR A 26 20.52 -10.48 -5.13
CA THR A 26 19.85 -11.34 -4.14
C THR A 26 18.56 -11.93 -4.72
N LEU A 27 17.71 -11.09 -5.31
CA LEU A 27 16.45 -11.54 -5.93
C LEU A 27 16.70 -12.53 -7.07
N ALA A 28 17.69 -12.28 -7.92
CA ALA A 28 18.04 -13.16 -9.03
C ALA A 28 18.55 -14.53 -8.55
N ARG A 29 19.40 -14.58 -7.52
CA ARG A 29 19.88 -15.83 -6.92
C ARG A 29 18.74 -16.61 -6.24
N GLU A 30 17.87 -15.92 -5.52
CA GLU A 30 16.73 -16.58 -4.88
C GLU A 30 15.69 -17.07 -5.91
N ALA A 31 15.54 -16.38 -7.04
CA ALA A 31 14.76 -16.87 -8.17
C ALA A 31 15.35 -18.18 -8.74
N GLU A 32 16.66 -18.24 -8.95
CA GLU A 32 17.36 -19.45 -9.44
C GLU A 32 17.11 -20.66 -8.52
N LYS A 33 17.30 -20.47 -7.20
CA LYS A 33 17.07 -21.51 -6.18
C LYS A 33 15.65 -22.06 -6.19
N ARG A 34 14.67 -21.25 -6.64
CA ARG A 34 13.26 -21.61 -6.73
C ARG A 34 12.84 -22.07 -8.12
N GLY A 35 13.79 -22.32 -9.02
CA GLY A 35 13.55 -22.80 -10.38
C GLY A 35 12.96 -21.75 -11.33
N ARG A 36 13.13 -20.45 -11.01
CA ARG A 36 12.75 -19.33 -11.87
C ARG A 36 13.99 -18.78 -12.58
N SER A 37 13.78 -18.15 -13.73
CA SER A 37 14.87 -17.52 -14.49
C SER A 37 15.44 -16.30 -13.74
N PRO A 38 16.75 -16.25 -13.46
CA PRO A 38 17.41 -15.04 -12.95
C PRO A 38 17.35 -13.88 -13.96
N ASP A 39 17.37 -14.19 -15.26
CA ASP A 39 17.30 -13.19 -16.32
C ASP A 39 15.96 -12.44 -16.28
N ASP A 40 14.85 -13.12 -15.95
CA ASP A 40 13.55 -12.46 -15.80
C ASP A 40 13.56 -11.37 -14.72
N VAL A 41 14.33 -11.58 -13.64
CA VAL A 41 14.51 -10.60 -12.55
C VAL A 41 15.36 -9.43 -13.02
N ILE A 42 16.48 -9.70 -13.69
CA ILE A 42 17.39 -8.67 -14.21
C ILE A 42 16.69 -7.80 -15.25
N GLU A 43 15.93 -8.41 -16.17
CA GLU A 43 15.15 -7.71 -17.17
C GLU A 43 14.02 -6.87 -16.57
N ALA A 44 13.41 -7.32 -15.47
CA ALA A 44 12.37 -6.56 -14.78
C ALA A 44 12.93 -5.38 -13.96
N ALA A 45 14.15 -5.50 -13.44
CA ALA A 45 14.76 -4.49 -12.56
C ALA A 45 14.95 -3.13 -13.26
N GLY A 46 15.38 -3.11 -14.52
CA GLY A 46 15.60 -1.88 -15.31
C GLY A 46 14.33 -1.04 -15.44
N PRO A 47 13.24 -1.56 -16.04
CA PRO A 47 11.94 -0.90 -16.11
C PRO A 47 11.36 -0.55 -14.74
N PHE A 48 11.55 -1.40 -13.73
CA PHE A 48 11.06 -1.14 -12.37
C PHE A 48 11.71 0.11 -11.78
N GLY A 49 13.04 0.21 -11.79
CA GLY A 49 13.74 1.41 -11.31
C GLY A 49 13.45 2.66 -12.15
N ARG A 50 13.26 2.51 -13.47
CA ARG A 50 12.91 3.62 -14.37
C ARG A 50 11.55 4.21 -14.03
N ALA A 51 10.59 3.40 -13.60
CA ALA A 51 9.25 3.88 -13.24
C ALA A 51 9.29 4.97 -12.14
N PHE A 52 10.19 4.84 -11.16
CA PHE A 52 10.38 5.83 -10.09
C PHE A 52 10.92 7.18 -10.58
N GLY A 53 11.64 7.22 -11.70
CA GLY A 53 12.08 8.46 -12.35
C GLY A 53 11.08 8.98 -13.39
N GLN A 54 10.43 8.08 -14.12
CA GLN A 54 9.56 8.39 -15.25
C GLN A 54 8.21 9.00 -14.82
N TYR A 55 7.59 8.49 -13.77
CA TYR A 55 6.25 8.92 -13.35
C TYR A 55 6.33 10.03 -12.31
N ARG A 56 7.00 11.12 -12.69
CA ARG A 56 7.27 12.32 -11.86
C ARG A 56 6.94 13.59 -12.63
N GLY A 57 6.77 14.71 -11.92
CA GLY A 57 6.52 16.04 -12.43
C GLY A 57 5.40 16.06 -13.47
N SER A 58 5.68 16.67 -14.64
CA SER A 58 4.71 16.77 -15.72
C SER A 58 4.31 15.43 -16.35
N ALA A 59 4.99 14.32 -16.04
CA ALA A 59 4.62 12.97 -16.51
C ALA A 59 3.74 12.22 -15.49
N PHE A 60 3.61 12.72 -14.26
CA PHE A 60 2.69 12.14 -13.28
C PHE A 60 1.24 12.44 -13.65
N ARG A 61 0.41 11.40 -13.72
CA ARG A 61 -1.02 11.50 -14.05
C ARG A 61 -1.81 10.56 -13.13
N ALA A 62 -2.27 11.08 -12.00
CA ALA A 62 -3.21 10.34 -11.15
C ALA A 62 -4.62 10.37 -11.76
N ARG A 63 -5.32 9.24 -11.74
CA ARG A 63 -6.76 9.21 -11.96
C ARG A 63 -7.45 9.57 -10.66
N VAL A 64 -8.17 10.68 -10.65
CA VAL A 64 -8.95 11.12 -9.49
C VAL A 64 -10.43 10.93 -9.78
N SER A 65 -11.13 10.27 -8.88
CA SER A 65 -12.57 10.03 -8.98
C SER A 65 -13.25 10.28 -7.64
N ARG A 66 -14.51 10.69 -7.69
CA ARG A 66 -15.33 10.98 -6.51
C ARG A 66 -16.51 10.02 -6.50
N HIS A 67 -16.76 9.44 -5.33
CA HIS A 67 -17.80 8.44 -5.12
C HIS A 67 -18.65 8.81 -3.92
N GLU A 68 -19.97 8.84 -4.11
CA GLU A 68 -20.92 9.08 -3.04
C GLU A 68 -21.28 7.76 -2.37
N ALA A 69 -21.06 7.66 -1.07
CA ALA A 69 -21.37 6.51 -0.26
C ALA A 69 -22.87 6.44 0.11
N ALA A 70 -23.31 5.31 0.66
CA ALA A 70 -24.74 5.02 0.85
C ALA A 70 -25.49 6.04 1.74
N SER A 71 -24.79 6.68 2.67
CA SER A 71 -25.34 7.70 3.56
C SER A 71 -24.74 9.09 3.29
N GLY A 72 -24.29 9.34 2.06
CA GLY A 72 -23.91 10.67 1.56
C GLY A 72 -22.45 11.08 1.77
N ALA A 73 -21.63 10.29 2.47
CA ALA A 73 -20.21 10.59 2.60
C ALA A 73 -19.52 10.56 1.22
N GLN A 74 -18.55 11.44 1.00
CA GLN A 74 -17.86 11.57 -0.28
C GLN A 74 -16.47 10.97 -0.16
N VAL A 75 -16.21 9.91 -0.93
CA VAL A 75 -14.91 9.26 -1.02
C VAL A 75 -14.20 9.76 -2.28
N PHE A 76 -13.06 10.40 -2.10
CA PHE A 76 -12.16 10.75 -3.19
C PHE A 76 -11.13 9.64 -3.34
N LEU A 77 -11.12 8.97 -4.48
CA LEU A 77 -10.14 7.94 -4.84
C LEU A 77 -9.10 8.58 -5.77
N ILE A 78 -7.84 8.57 -5.33
CA ILE A 78 -6.68 9.08 -6.07
C ILE A 78 -5.79 7.89 -6.42
N GLU A 79 -5.68 7.61 -7.71
CA GLU A 79 -4.96 6.43 -8.21
C GLU A 79 -3.71 6.90 -8.98
N PRO A 80 -2.51 6.87 -8.37
CA PRO A 80 -1.29 7.26 -9.05
C PRO A 80 -0.89 6.27 -10.15
N PRO A 81 -0.03 6.65 -11.10
CA PRO A 81 0.49 5.73 -12.12
C PRO A 81 1.36 4.60 -11.54
N ILE A 82 1.98 4.83 -10.36
CA ILE A 82 2.77 3.84 -9.61
C ILE A 82 2.44 3.92 -8.12
N GLY A 83 2.53 2.77 -7.43
CA GLY A 83 2.22 2.62 -6.01
C GLY A 83 0.74 2.39 -5.74
N CYS A 84 0.34 2.54 -4.47
CA CYS A 84 -1.04 2.30 -4.04
C CYS A 84 -1.96 3.49 -4.35
N SER A 85 -3.25 3.20 -4.42
CA SER A 85 -4.34 4.18 -4.40
C SER A 85 -4.48 4.79 -3.00
N LEU A 86 -4.89 6.05 -2.95
CA LEU A 86 -5.23 6.76 -1.71
C LEU A 86 -6.73 7.07 -1.71
N CYS A 87 -7.40 6.92 -0.58
CA CYS A 87 -8.77 7.37 -0.41
C CYS A 87 -8.86 8.48 0.65
N LEU A 88 -9.66 9.51 0.37
CA LEU A 88 -9.92 10.61 1.29
C LEU A 88 -11.42 10.74 1.56
N ILE A 89 -11.79 10.94 2.82
CA ILE A 89 -13.17 11.25 3.23
C ILE A 89 -13.13 12.47 4.14
N GLY A 90 -13.79 13.53 3.71
CA GLY A 90 -13.98 14.70 4.55
C GLY A 90 -15.12 14.51 5.55
N THR A 91 -14.85 14.70 6.84
CA THR A 91 -15.86 14.83 7.91
C THR A 91 -15.99 16.29 8.34
N ASP A 92 -16.82 16.58 9.35
CA ASP A 92 -16.99 17.94 9.87
C ASP A 92 -15.72 18.48 10.57
N ASP A 93 -14.91 17.59 11.16
CA ASP A 93 -13.77 17.95 12.04
C ASP A 93 -12.41 17.38 11.59
N ALA A 94 -12.39 16.45 10.64
CA ALA A 94 -11.18 15.75 10.22
C ALA A 94 -11.25 15.28 8.76
N ILE A 95 -10.13 14.80 8.23
CA ILE A 95 -10.06 14.06 6.97
C ILE A 95 -9.59 12.65 7.32
N VAL A 96 -10.37 11.66 6.95
CA VAL A 96 -9.93 10.27 6.99
C VAL A 96 -9.17 9.97 5.72
N MET A 97 -7.93 9.53 5.87
CA MET A 97 -7.06 9.08 4.78
C MET A 97 -6.92 7.57 4.86
N ILE A 98 -7.02 6.88 3.73
CA ILE A 98 -6.70 5.46 3.65
C ILE A 98 -5.47 5.32 2.77
N ASP A 99 -4.39 4.81 3.36
CA ASP A 99 -3.05 4.72 2.77
C ASP A 99 -2.53 6.06 2.21
N SER A 100 -1.35 6.03 1.58
CA SER A 100 -0.60 7.26 1.28
C SER A 100 0.31 7.24 0.05
N GLY A 101 0.38 6.14 -0.70
CA GLY A 101 1.20 6.09 -1.91
C GLY A 101 2.70 6.04 -1.65
N PHE A 102 3.50 6.15 -2.72
CA PHE A 102 4.96 6.19 -2.64
C PHE A 102 5.50 7.56 -2.20
N ALA A 103 6.56 7.54 -1.38
CA ALA A 103 7.28 8.73 -0.94
C ALA A 103 7.86 9.56 -2.09
N CYS A 104 8.33 8.91 -3.16
CA CYS A 104 8.84 9.64 -4.33
C CYS A 104 7.74 10.54 -4.88
N CYS A 105 6.48 10.07 -4.92
CA CYS A 105 5.28 10.76 -5.42
C CYS A 105 4.78 11.93 -4.56
N ARG A 106 5.55 12.40 -3.57
CA ARG A 106 5.10 13.39 -2.57
C ARG A 106 4.47 14.64 -3.17
N GLU A 107 5.20 15.36 -4.02
CA GLU A 107 4.75 16.67 -4.52
C GLU A 107 3.43 16.52 -5.29
N GLU A 108 3.39 15.58 -6.22
CA GLU A 108 2.29 15.37 -7.15
C GLU A 108 1.06 14.74 -6.48
N LEU A 109 1.27 13.82 -5.53
CA LEU A 109 0.17 13.29 -4.71
C LEU A 109 -0.39 14.38 -3.79
N THR A 110 0.46 15.21 -3.19
CA THR A 110 -0.01 16.32 -2.34
C THR A 110 -0.84 17.32 -3.16
N ASP A 111 -0.41 17.63 -4.38
CA ASP A 111 -1.17 18.49 -5.30
C ASP A 111 -2.50 17.85 -5.70
N ALA A 112 -2.52 16.54 -6.01
CA ALA A 112 -3.76 15.82 -6.31
C ALA A 112 -4.72 15.79 -5.11
N VAL A 113 -4.20 15.59 -3.90
CA VAL A 113 -4.95 15.61 -2.64
C VAL A 113 -5.57 16.99 -2.40
N ARG A 114 -4.80 18.07 -2.53
CA ARG A 114 -5.28 19.46 -2.38
C ARG A 114 -6.29 19.84 -3.45
N ALA A 115 -6.14 19.33 -4.67
CA ALA A 115 -7.12 19.54 -5.74
C ALA A 115 -8.45 18.82 -5.45
N ALA A 116 -8.39 17.61 -4.86
CA ALA A 116 -9.57 16.85 -4.47
C ALA A 116 -10.28 17.43 -3.24
N LEU A 117 -9.52 17.88 -2.24
CA LEU A 117 -9.99 18.49 -0.99
C LEU A 117 -9.23 19.81 -0.72
N PRO A 118 -9.73 20.97 -1.17
CA PRO A 118 -9.02 22.25 -1.07
C PRO A 118 -8.69 22.73 0.35
N ASP A 119 -9.43 22.28 1.36
CA ASP A 119 -9.19 22.59 2.77
C ASP A 119 -8.26 21.58 3.48
N PHE A 120 -7.63 20.67 2.73
CA PHE A 120 -6.80 19.58 3.27
C PHE A 120 -5.75 20.03 4.29
N ASP A 121 -5.02 21.10 4.01
CA ASP A 121 -3.94 21.56 4.88
C ASP A 121 -4.45 22.11 6.22
N ALA A 122 -5.66 22.70 6.23
CA ALA A 122 -6.25 23.35 7.41
C ALA A 122 -6.95 22.36 8.35
N ARG A 123 -7.19 21.13 7.90
CA ARG A 123 -7.96 20.11 8.62
C ARG A 123 -7.04 19.19 9.41
N ARG A 124 -7.56 18.55 10.47
CA ARG A 124 -6.92 17.40 11.13
C ARG A 124 -6.98 16.19 10.20
N LYS A 125 -5.90 15.42 10.07
CA LYS A 125 -5.80 14.22 9.24
C LYS A 125 -5.66 12.97 10.11
N VAL A 126 -6.54 11.99 9.94
CA VAL A 126 -6.43 10.66 10.56
C VAL A 126 -6.27 9.63 9.45
N MET A 127 -5.14 8.95 9.43
CA MET A 127 -4.87 7.89 8.48
C MET A 127 -5.24 6.52 9.05
N LEU A 128 -5.94 5.71 8.27
CA LEU A 128 -6.07 4.27 8.48
C LEU A 128 -5.12 3.60 7.47
N LEU A 129 -4.04 3.04 7.98
CA LEU A 129 -3.04 2.35 7.16
C LEU A 129 -3.41 0.87 7.07
N THR A 130 -3.58 0.37 5.84
CA THR A 130 -3.98 -1.01 5.59
C THR A 130 -2.85 -1.97 5.96
N HIS A 131 -1.62 -1.70 5.53
CA HIS A 131 -0.44 -2.48 5.87
C HIS A 131 0.86 -1.69 5.71
N ALA A 132 1.99 -2.33 6.01
CA ALA A 132 3.28 -1.65 6.16
C ALA A 132 4.11 -1.53 4.87
N ASP A 133 3.59 -1.94 3.72
CA ASP A 133 4.32 -1.86 2.47
C ASP A 133 4.63 -0.39 2.10
N ILE A 134 5.77 -0.19 1.45
CA ILE A 134 6.34 1.14 1.22
C ILE A 134 5.43 2.03 0.37
N ASP A 135 4.69 1.44 -0.57
CA ASP A 135 3.78 2.17 -1.43
C ASP A 135 2.43 2.49 -0.79
N HIS A 136 2.16 2.00 0.42
CA HIS A 136 0.99 2.37 1.22
C HIS A 136 1.31 3.44 2.27
N SER A 137 2.57 3.57 2.67
CA SER A 137 2.99 4.34 3.84
C SER A 137 3.89 5.55 3.53
N GLY A 138 4.19 5.83 2.25
CA GLY A 138 5.20 6.82 1.85
C GLY A 138 4.90 8.28 2.20
N LEU A 139 3.64 8.67 2.35
CA LEU A 139 3.23 10.04 2.77
C LEU A 139 2.55 10.02 4.16
N GLY A 140 2.84 9.01 4.99
CA GLY A 140 2.25 8.87 6.32
C GLY A 140 2.47 10.09 7.25
N ASP A 141 3.52 10.87 7.02
CA ASP A 141 3.82 12.09 7.77
C ASP A 141 2.80 13.23 7.57
N LEU A 142 2.01 13.20 6.49
CA LEU A 142 0.91 14.15 6.25
C LEU A 142 -0.24 14.01 7.25
N ALA A 143 -0.38 12.84 7.87
CA ALA A 143 -1.41 12.59 8.87
C ALA A 143 -0.98 13.14 10.24
N ASP A 144 -1.96 13.50 11.08
CA ASP A 144 -1.73 13.84 12.49
C ASP A 144 -1.71 12.58 13.36
N GLU A 145 -2.50 11.56 12.97
CA GLU A 145 -2.57 10.25 13.59
C GLU A 145 -2.60 9.15 12.52
N ILE A 146 -1.90 8.04 12.77
CA ILE A 146 -1.84 6.89 11.86
C ILE A 146 -2.28 5.63 12.62
N TRP A 147 -3.45 5.12 12.29
CA TRP A 147 -4.05 3.94 12.91
C TRP A 147 -3.80 2.70 12.05
N MET A 148 -3.36 1.61 12.68
CA MET A 148 -2.98 0.36 12.02
C MET A 148 -3.09 -0.84 12.96
N SER A 149 -2.84 -2.06 12.47
CA SER A 149 -2.72 -3.24 13.33
C SER A 149 -1.55 -3.11 14.32
N ARG A 150 -1.61 -3.90 15.41
CA ARG A 150 -0.49 -4.07 16.33
C ARG A 150 0.78 -4.53 15.60
N LYS A 151 0.68 -5.48 14.66
CA LYS A 151 1.84 -5.98 13.92
C LYS A 151 2.55 -4.88 13.13
N CYS A 152 1.79 -4.06 12.39
CA CYS A 152 2.37 -2.94 11.64
C CYS A 152 3.02 -1.92 12.58
N ALA A 153 2.35 -1.55 13.68
CA ALA A 153 2.89 -0.61 14.65
C ALA A 153 4.22 -1.11 15.27
N ASP A 154 4.27 -2.39 15.64
CA ASP A 154 5.49 -3.01 16.17
C ASP A 154 6.60 -3.11 15.11
N GLY A 155 6.22 -3.34 13.84
CA GLY A 155 7.12 -3.34 12.69
C GLY A 155 7.78 -1.98 12.45
N PHE A 156 7.00 -0.90 12.38
CA PHE A 156 7.54 0.46 12.27
C PHE A 156 8.34 0.89 13.49
N ALA A 157 7.94 0.46 14.69
CA ALA A 157 8.73 0.71 15.90
C ALA A 157 10.10 0.02 15.82
N CYS A 158 10.17 -1.22 15.33
CA CYS A 158 11.44 -1.91 15.08
C CYS A 158 12.29 -1.17 14.03
N GLU A 159 11.66 -0.75 12.94
CA GLU A 159 12.30 0.00 11.86
C GLU A 159 12.92 1.33 12.33
N ALA A 160 12.20 2.09 13.15
CA ALA A 160 12.69 3.35 13.71
C ALA A 160 13.92 3.18 14.62
N HIS A 161 14.18 1.97 15.13
CA HIS A 161 15.37 1.63 15.91
C HIS A 161 16.45 0.92 15.07
N GLY A 162 16.34 0.94 13.73
CA GLY A 162 17.30 0.36 12.80
C GLY A 162 17.13 -1.14 12.56
N GLY A 163 16.05 -1.74 13.05
CA GLY A 163 15.70 -3.14 12.77
C GLY A 163 14.87 -3.30 11.49
N PRO A 164 14.61 -4.55 11.05
CA PRO A 164 13.75 -4.80 9.89
C PRO A 164 12.27 -4.67 10.25
N ASN A 165 11.50 -4.03 9.36
CA ASN A 165 10.05 -4.12 9.37
C ASN A 165 9.59 -5.57 9.01
N LEU A 166 8.29 -5.87 9.07
CA LEU A 166 7.74 -7.23 8.98
C LEU A 166 8.23 -8.00 7.75
N ARG A 167 8.07 -7.41 6.56
CA ARG A 167 8.52 -8.02 5.29
C ARG A 167 10.03 -8.10 5.14
N GLU A 168 10.76 -7.16 5.74
CA GLU A 168 12.22 -7.11 5.66
C GLU A 168 12.93 -8.29 6.37
N ARG A 169 12.16 -9.11 7.09
CA ARG A 169 12.65 -10.33 7.76
C ARG A 169 12.78 -11.53 6.81
N ASP A 170 12.05 -11.55 5.70
CA ASP A 170 12.23 -12.54 4.64
C ASP A 170 13.36 -12.11 3.68
N VAL A 171 14.07 -13.09 3.10
CA VAL A 171 15.21 -12.83 2.21
C VAL A 171 14.81 -12.17 0.90
N ILE A 172 13.70 -12.62 0.28
CA ILE A 172 13.22 -12.07 -0.99
C ILE A 172 12.52 -10.75 -0.72
N GLN A 173 11.53 -10.75 0.18
CA GLN A 173 10.77 -9.54 0.47
C GLN A 173 11.69 -8.45 1.02
N GLY A 174 12.64 -8.79 1.90
CA GLY A 174 13.60 -7.81 2.41
C GLY A 174 14.55 -7.26 1.36
N ALA A 175 14.95 -8.02 0.34
CA ALA A 175 15.71 -7.46 -0.77
C ALA A 175 14.85 -6.49 -1.61
N TYR A 176 13.60 -6.85 -1.86
CA TYR A 176 12.65 -6.02 -2.61
C TYR A 176 12.29 -4.72 -1.89
N GLU A 177 11.94 -4.80 -0.59
CA GLU A 177 11.66 -3.65 0.26
C GLU A 177 12.87 -2.70 0.32
N ARG A 178 14.08 -3.21 0.61
CA ARG A 178 15.29 -2.37 0.65
C ARG A 178 15.56 -1.67 -0.68
N MET A 179 15.38 -2.37 -1.81
CA MET A 179 15.51 -1.78 -3.13
C MET A 179 14.50 -0.63 -3.31
N ILE A 180 13.24 -0.84 -2.97
CA ILE A 180 12.19 0.17 -3.12
C ILE A 180 12.41 1.35 -2.17
N LYS A 181 12.91 1.13 -0.94
CA LYS A 181 13.25 2.24 -0.03
C LYS A 181 14.25 3.18 -0.68
N ARG A 182 15.27 2.63 -1.34
CA ARG A 182 16.29 3.42 -2.06
C ARG A 182 15.72 4.12 -3.30
N LEU A 183 14.91 3.43 -4.10
CA LEU A 183 14.33 4.00 -5.33
C LEU A 183 13.28 5.09 -5.06
N SER A 184 12.48 4.91 -4.00
CA SER A 184 11.39 5.83 -3.65
C SER A 184 11.81 6.99 -2.75
N GLY A 185 12.99 6.92 -2.13
CA GLY A 185 13.39 7.87 -1.09
C GLY A 185 12.52 7.76 0.17
N TYR A 186 11.95 6.58 0.43
CA TYR A 186 11.10 6.32 1.57
C TYR A 186 11.83 6.60 2.91
N VAL A 187 11.07 7.17 3.83
CA VAL A 187 11.46 7.40 5.22
C VAL A 187 10.35 6.84 6.09
N THR A 188 10.73 6.15 7.17
CA THR A 188 9.79 5.62 8.16
C THR A 188 8.83 6.73 8.64
N PRO A 189 7.50 6.53 8.57
CA PRO A 189 6.56 7.54 9.05
C PRO A 189 6.76 7.85 10.54
N PRO A 190 6.35 9.03 11.02
CA PRO A 190 6.67 9.48 12.37
C PRO A 190 5.99 8.60 13.44
N ILE A 191 6.77 7.76 14.13
CA ILE A 191 6.27 6.74 15.06
C ILE A 191 5.42 7.31 16.21
N GLN A 192 5.65 8.56 16.62
CA GLN A 192 4.89 9.24 17.67
C GLN A 192 3.42 9.51 17.27
N LYS A 193 3.14 9.53 15.95
CA LYS A 193 1.79 9.68 15.39
C LYS A 193 1.05 8.34 15.28
N MET A 194 1.75 7.22 15.43
CA MET A 194 1.17 5.89 15.23
C MET A 194 0.32 5.44 16.41
N ARG A 195 -0.76 4.73 16.11
CA ARG A 195 -1.72 4.16 17.06
C ARG A 195 -2.06 2.74 16.61
N ALA A 196 -1.86 1.77 17.50
CA ALA A 196 -2.32 0.41 17.25
C ALA A 196 -3.81 0.32 17.62
N ILE A 197 -4.64 -0.08 16.65
CA ILE A 197 -6.08 -0.30 16.85
C ILE A 197 -6.30 -1.48 17.80
N GLY A 198 -5.51 -2.54 17.61
CA GLY A 198 -5.58 -3.79 18.34
C GLY A 198 -4.83 -4.87 17.60
N GLY A 199 -5.14 -6.11 17.94
CA GLY A 199 -4.52 -7.30 17.35
C GLY A 199 -3.36 -7.87 18.19
N THR A 200 -2.76 -8.93 17.68
CA THR A 200 -1.74 -9.71 18.41
C THR A 200 -0.57 -10.07 17.50
N PRO A 201 0.67 -10.27 18.01
CA PRO A 201 1.80 -10.63 17.16
C PRO A 201 1.67 -11.98 16.45
N GLN A 202 0.84 -12.89 16.97
CA GLN A 202 0.64 -14.23 16.43
C GLN A 202 -0.25 -14.23 15.19
N ARG A 203 -0.12 -15.28 14.38
CA ARG A 203 -1.02 -15.54 13.26
C ARG A 203 -2.40 -15.93 13.76
N TYR A 204 -3.43 -15.41 13.10
CA TYR A 204 -4.82 -15.79 13.37
C TYR A 204 -5.18 -17.14 12.74
N GLU A 205 -6.15 -17.83 13.33
CA GLU A 205 -6.75 -19.04 12.76
C GLU A 205 -7.77 -18.70 11.67
N GLN A 206 -8.65 -17.72 11.95
CA GLN A 206 -9.68 -17.29 11.02
C GLN A 206 -9.08 -16.42 9.91
N PRO A 207 -9.55 -16.53 8.65
CA PRO A 207 -9.05 -15.71 7.53
C PRO A 207 -9.06 -14.21 7.83
N LEU A 208 -10.11 -13.72 8.50
CA LEU A 208 -10.18 -12.35 9.00
C LEU A 208 -10.59 -12.38 10.47
N THR A 209 -9.92 -11.56 11.28
CA THR A 209 -10.24 -11.40 12.70
C THR A 209 -10.46 -9.93 13.00
N ARG A 210 -11.59 -9.58 13.64
CA ARG A 210 -11.84 -8.21 14.08
C ARG A 210 -10.85 -7.83 15.17
N ILE A 211 -10.13 -6.74 14.97
CA ILE A 211 -9.11 -6.26 15.91
C ILE A 211 -9.51 -5.01 16.68
N GLY A 212 -10.54 -4.28 16.22
CA GLY A 212 -11.05 -3.11 16.92
C GLY A 212 -11.93 -2.21 16.07
N ASP A 213 -12.10 -0.98 16.54
CA ASP A 213 -12.86 0.09 15.90
C ASP A 213 -12.04 1.38 15.89
N VAL A 214 -12.21 2.20 14.85
CA VAL A 214 -11.71 3.58 14.80
C VAL A 214 -12.87 4.51 14.48
N ALA A 215 -13.07 5.53 15.30
CA ALA A 215 -14.12 6.54 15.11
C ALA A 215 -13.50 7.90 14.81
N VAL A 216 -13.93 8.53 13.71
CA VAL A 216 -13.43 9.84 13.26
C VAL A 216 -14.59 10.58 12.60
N GLY A 217 -14.93 11.77 13.11
CA GLY A 217 -15.89 12.67 12.48
C GLY A 217 -17.22 12.04 12.07
N GLY A 218 -17.82 11.26 12.98
CA GLY A 218 -19.10 10.59 12.74
C GLY A 218 -19.02 9.28 11.95
N LEU A 219 -17.87 8.95 11.36
CA LEU A 219 -17.61 7.65 10.74
C LEU A 219 -17.12 6.65 11.78
N ARG A 220 -17.51 5.37 11.63
CA ARG A 220 -17.02 4.29 12.48
C ARG A 220 -16.54 3.12 11.63
N PHE A 221 -15.22 2.94 11.62
CA PHE A 221 -14.55 1.87 10.90
C PHE A 221 -14.35 0.67 11.81
N GLU A 222 -14.86 -0.49 11.40
CA GLU A 222 -14.42 -1.77 11.93
C GLU A 222 -13.08 -2.13 11.30
N ALA A 223 -12.09 -2.49 12.10
CA ALA A 223 -10.80 -2.98 11.63
C ALA A 223 -10.73 -4.50 11.74
N TRP A 224 -10.41 -5.16 10.63
CA TRP A 224 -10.28 -6.61 10.51
C TRP A 224 -8.89 -6.96 9.99
N GLU A 225 -8.12 -7.73 10.74
CA GLU A 225 -6.77 -8.16 10.33
C GLU A 225 -6.81 -9.54 9.66
N GLY A 226 -6.04 -9.69 8.58
CA GLY A 226 -5.78 -10.96 7.93
C GLY A 226 -4.84 -11.89 8.72
N ARG A 227 -4.74 -13.13 8.26
CA ARG A 227 -3.74 -14.12 8.70
C ARG A 227 -2.35 -13.85 8.11
N GLY A 228 -2.21 -12.84 7.26
CA GLY A 228 -0.97 -12.48 6.58
C GLY A 228 -0.79 -13.25 5.28
N GLY A 229 -1.85 -13.34 4.47
CA GLY A 229 -1.78 -13.91 3.12
C GLY A 229 -0.99 -13.00 2.17
N HIS A 230 -1.39 -11.75 2.03
CA HIS A 230 -0.58 -10.79 1.27
C HIS A 230 0.56 -10.23 2.13
N ALA A 231 0.25 -9.54 3.23
CA ALA A 231 1.25 -9.09 4.20
C ALA A 231 0.81 -9.31 5.65
N ALA A 232 1.77 -9.66 6.52
CA ALA A 232 1.48 -9.73 7.96
C ALA A 232 1.03 -8.36 8.51
N GLY A 233 -0.08 -8.35 9.26
CA GLY A 233 -0.62 -7.11 9.84
C GLY A 233 -1.60 -6.36 8.94
N GLU A 234 -1.87 -6.88 7.75
CA GLU A 234 -2.79 -6.26 6.80
C GLU A 234 -4.23 -6.20 7.30
N CYS A 235 -4.82 -5.02 7.17
CA CYS A 235 -6.12 -4.64 7.68
C CYS A 235 -7.12 -4.35 6.55
N VAL A 236 -8.36 -4.72 6.82
CA VAL A 236 -9.55 -4.34 6.08
C VAL A 236 -10.39 -3.44 6.97
N PHE A 237 -10.75 -2.25 6.48
CA PHE A 237 -11.58 -1.27 7.20
C PHE A 237 -12.98 -1.20 6.60
N LEU A 238 -14.01 -1.42 7.43
CA LEU A 238 -15.41 -1.39 7.01
C LEU A 238 -16.14 -0.24 7.70
N GLU A 239 -16.80 0.61 6.93
CA GLU A 239 -17.79 1.57 7.46
C GLU A 239 -19.18 1.12 6.99
N ARG A 240 -19.97 0.57 7.92
CA ARG A 240 -21.22 -0.11 7.59
C ARG A 240 -22.34 0.84 7.18
N THR A 241 -22.42 2.02 7.79
CA THR A 241 -23.46 3.02 7.52
C THR A 241 -23.34 3.55 6.10
N GLN A 242 -22.11 3.74 5.65
CA GLN A 242 -21.74 4.22 4.33
C GLN A 242 -21.65 3.09 3.29
N ARG A 243 -21.64 1.82 3.73
CA ARG A 243 -21.42 0.62 2.89
C ARG A 243 -20.16 0.73 2.04
N ILE A 244 -19.08 1.16 2.68
CA ILE A 244 -17.76 1.26 2.06
C ILE A 244 -16.78 0.32 2.77
N ALA A 245 -15.89 -0.29 2.00
CA ALA A 245 -14.83 -1.13 2.51
C ALA A 245 -13.50 -0.74 1.86
N PHE A 246 -12.45 -0.66 2.68
CA PHE A 246 -11.07 -0.46 2.25
C PHE A 246 -10.28 -1.72 2.56
N THR A 247 -9.75 -2.37 1.53
CA THR A 247 -9.27 -3.74 1.66
C THR A 247 -7.76 -3.90 1.65
N GLY A 248 -7.01 -2.81 1.42
CA GLY A 248 -5.60 -2.92 1.06
C GLY A 248 -5.45 -3.89 -0.11
N ASP A 249 -4.45 -4.75 -0.03
CA ASP A 249 -4.07 -5.71 -1.05
C ASP A 249 -4.73 -7.09 -0.93
N VAL A 250 -5.48 -7.31 0.16
CA VAL A 250 -6.41 -8.44 0.30
C VAL A 250 -7.35 -8.50 -0.91
N PHE A 251 -7.77 -7.33 -1.41
CA PHE A 251 -8.42 -7.20 -2.72
C PHE A 251 -7.94 -5.97 -3.49
N CYS A 252 -7.47 -6.20 -4.72
CA CYS A 252 -7.16 -5.16 -5.70
C CYS A 252 -8.04 -5.33 -6.94
N ASN A 253 -8.56 -4.22 -7.48
CA ASN A 253 -9.39 -4.24 -8.69
C ASN A 253 -8.51 -4.15 -9.94
N LEU A 254 -7.74 -5.19 -10.20
CA LEU A 254 -6.74 -5.21 -11.27
C LEU A 254 -7.34 -5.00 -12.68
N LYS A 255 -8.63 -5.30 -12.87
CA LYS A 255 -9.34 -5.05 -14.15
C LYS A 255 -9.59 -3.58 -14.43
N ALA A 256 -9.52 -2.74 -13.40
CA ALA A 256 -9.74 -1.30 -13.50
C ALA A 256 -8.44 -0.50 -13.57
N LEU A 257 -7.26 -1.14 -13.62
CA LEU A 257 -5.99 -0.43 -13.75
C LEU A 257 -5.93 0.34 -15.07
N THR A 258 -5.33 1.53 -15.02
CA THR A 258 -4.86 2.24 -16.22
C THR A 258 -3.71 1.47 -16.88
N PRO A 259 -3.41 1.73 -18.16
CA PRO A 259 -2.27 1.09 -18.83
C PRO A 259 -0.94 1.26 -18.09
N GLU A 260 -0.67 2.46 -17.57
CA GLU A 260 0.54 2.77 -16.79
C GLU A 260 0.61 1.95 -15.51
N GLN A 261 -0.50 1.91 -14.75
CA GLN A 261 -0.59 1.11 -13.53
C GLN A 261 -0.41 -0.38 -13.81
N ALA A 262 -1.05 -0.90 -14.86
CA ALA A 262 -0.94 -2.30 -15.24
C ALA A 262 0.50 -2.67 -15.64
N ALA A 263 1.18 -1.79 -16.38
CA ALA A 263 2.58 -1.97 -16.77
C ALA A 263 3.50 -2.02 -15.54
N PHE A 264 3.30 -1.12 -14.56
CA PHE A 264 4.08 -1.13 -13.32
C PHE A 264 3.78 -2.35 -12.44
N ASN A 265 2.50 -2.64 -12.20
CA ASN A 265 2.05 -3.76 -11.35
C ASN A 265 2.55 -5.13 -11.86
N ALA A 266 2.77 -5.27 -13.17
CA ALA A 266 3.29 -6.51 -13.74
C ALA A 266 4.78 -6.78 -13.41
N LEU A 267 5.53 -5.79 -12.94
CA LEU A 267 6.96 -5.92 -12.67
C LEU A 267 7.25 -6.59 -11.33
N SER A 268 6.49 -6.29 -10.27
CA SER A 268 6.73 -6.84 -8.93
C SER A 268 6.65 -8.36 -8.87
N PRO A 269 5.67 -9.05 -9.50
CA PRO A 269 5.67 -10.52 -9.58
C PRO A 269 6.85 -11.09 -10.38
N ARG A 270 7.42 -10.36 -11.35
CA ARG A 270 8.63 -10.80 -12.05
C ARG A 270 9.86 -10.74 -11.14
N LEU A 271 9.94 -9.75 -10.27
CA LEU A 271 11.01 -9.62 -9.29
C LEU A 271 10.87 -10.67 -8.16
N LEU A 272 9.68 -10.81 -7.59
CA LEU A 272 9.42 -11.60 -6.38
C LEU A 272 8.96 -13.04 -6.65
N GLY A 273 8.25 -13.28 -7.76
CA GLY A 273 7.50 -14.50 -8.06
C GLY A 273 6.09 -14.51 -7.46
N SER A 274 5.89 -13.74 -6.40
CA SER A 274 4.62 -13.47 -5.74
C SER A 274 4.71 -12.14 -5.02
N VAL A 275 3.67 -11.32 -5.12
CA VAL A 275 3.51 -10.19 -4.19
C VAL A 275 2.87 -10.63 -2.88
N ASP A 276 2.26 -11.81 -2.81
CA ASP A 276 1.71 -12.37 -1.58
C ASP A 276 2.76 -13.19 -0.84
N ASP A 277 2.85 -13.02 0.48
CA ASP A 277 3.65 -13.88 1.37
C ASP A 277 3.15 -15.34 1.34
N ASP A 278 1.83 -15.54 1.25
CA ASP A 278 1.14 -16.82 1.15
C ASP A 278 -0.11 -16.70 0.26
N LYS A 279 0.03 -17.03 -1.03
CA LYS A 279 -1.05 -16.95 -2.05
C LYS A 279 -2.32 -17.70 -1.66
N ALA A 280 -2.19 -18.85 -1.00
CA ALA A 280 -3.36 -19.66 -0.64
C ALA A 280 -4.18 -18.93 0.43
N VAL A 281 -3.49 -18.39 1.43
CA VAL A 281 -4.11 -17.63 2.52
C VAL A 281 -4.65 -16.29 2.02
N ALA A 282 -3.94 -15.60 1.11
CA ALA A 282 -4.44 -14.39 0.46
C ALA A 282 -5.78 -14.66 -0.28
N GLY A 283 -5.90 -15.83 -0.91
CA GLY A 283 -7.13 -16.29 -1.55
C GLY A 283 -8.28 -16.57 -0.56
N GLU A 284 -7.98 -17.08 0.63
CA GLU A 284 -8.96 -17.30 1.70
C GLU A 284 -9.45 -15.98 2.32
N GLU A 285 -8.52 -15.07 2.60
CA GLU A 285 -8.77 -13.72 3.13
C GLU A 285 -9.66 -12.93 2.18
N ARG A 286 -9.34 -12.91 0.88
CA ARG A 286 -10.14 -12.25 -0.15
C ARG A 286 -11.58 -12.76 -0.20
N LYS A 287 -11.77 -14.08 -0.12
CA LYS A 287 -13.12 -14.68 -0.05
C LYS A 287 -13.84 -14.29 1.25
N ALA A 288 -13.10 -14.18 2.36
CA ALA A 288 -13.67 -13.76 3.64
C ALA A 288 -14.11 -12.29 3.63
N VAL A 289 -13.37 -11.40 2.98
CA VAL A 289 -13.77 -9.99 2.82
C VAL A 289 -15.16 -9.89 2.20
N PHE A 290 -15.40 -10.52 1.05
CA PHE A 290 -16.69 -10.40 0.37
C PHE A 290 -17.84 -11.08 1.13
N ARG A 291 -17.56 -12.10 1.96
CA ARG A 291 -18.57 -12.64 2.89
C ARG A 291 -18.88 -11.69 4.04
N LEU A 292 -17.88 -10.93 4.51
CA LEU A 292 -18.00 -10.01 5.65
C LEU A 292 -18.87 -8.79 5.35
N LEU A 293 -18.91 -8.36 4.08
CA LEU A 293 -19.73 -7.23 3.64
C LEU A 293 -21.22 -7.50 3.89
N GLY A 294 -21.68 -8.75 3.71
CA GLY A 294 -23.09 -9.10 3.89
C GLY A 294 -23.99 -8.47 2.83
N GLU A 295 -25.31 -8.46 3.09
CA GLU A 295 -26.32 -8.05 2.13
C GLU A 295 -26.22 -6.57 1.70
N GLY A 296 -26.54 -6.34 0.42
CA GLY A 296 -26.71 -5.02 -0.18
C GLY A 296 -25.54 -4.55 -1.03
N THR A 297 -25.65 -3.33 -1.55
CA THR A 297 -24.64 -2.74 -2.43
C THR A 297 -23.51 -2.07 -1.65
N TRP A 298 -22.29 -2.53 -1.89
CA TRP A 298 -21.05 -2.03 -1.29
C TRP A 298 -20.13 -1.42 -2.34
N GLN A 299 -19.40 -0.39 -1.92
CA GLN A 299 -18.24 0.13 -2.65
C GLN A 299 -16.96 -0.37 -1.99
N VAL A 300 -16.18 -1.14 -2.74
CA VAL A 300 -14.95 -1.77 -2.27
C VAL A 300 -13.76 -1.09 -2.94
N PHE A 301 -12.94 -0.43 -2.12
CA PHE A 301 -11.73 0.27 -2.52
C PHE A 301 -10.53 -0.61 -2.14
N GLY A 302 -9.80 -1.08 -3.15
CA GLY A 302 -8.57 -1.86 -2.96
C GLY A 302 -7.33 -0.97 -2.89
N GLY A 303 -6.19 -1.60 -2.58
CA GLY A 303 -4.88 -0.96 -2.61
C GLY A 303 -4.48 -0.52 -4.02
N HIS A 304 -4.96 -1.22 -5.05
CA HIS A 304 -4.74 -0.85 -6.44
C HIS A 304 -6.00 -0.95 -7.31
N GLY A 305 -6.13 0.01 -8.23
CA GLY A 305 -7.21 0.11 -9.22
C GLY A 305 -8.47 0.79 -8.70
N GLY A 306 -9.43 0.97 -9.62
CA GLY A 306 -10.66 1.70 -9.37
C GLY A 306 -11.61 0.97 -8.40
N VAL A 307 -12.61 1.68 -7.89
CA VAL A 307 -13.64 1.11 -7.01
C VAL A 307 -14.33 -0.10 -7.64
N LYS A 308 -14.62 -1.12 -6.82
CA LYS A 308 -15.49 -2.24 -7.19
C LYS A 308 -16.85 -2.07 -6.54
N LEU A 309 -17.91 -2.08 -7.35
CA LEU A 309 -19.26 -2.32 -6.85
C LEU A 309 -19.44 -3.82 -6.56
N TRP A 310 -19.97 -4.11 -5.38
CA TRP A 310 -20.30 -5.46 -4.93
C TRP A 310 -21.74 -5.51 -4.46
N GLU A 311 -22.48 -6.53 -4.91
CA GLU A 311 -23.82 -6.84 -4.42
C GLU A 311 -23.71 -8.14 -3.64
N GLY A 312 -24.02 -8.10 -2.34
CA GLY A 312 -23.94 -9.22 -1.41
C GLY A 312 -25.28 -9.90 -1.15
#